data_AF-A0A849G5R2-F1
#
_entry.id   AF-A0A849G5R2-F1
#
_cell.length_a   1.000
_cell.length_b   1.000
_cell.length_c   1.000
_cell.angle_alpha   90.00
_cell.angle_beta   90.00
_cell.angle_gamma   90.00
#
_symmetry.space_group_name_H-M   'P 1'
#
loop_
_entity.id
_entity.type
_entity.pdbx_description
1 polymer ?
#
loop_
_entity_poly.entity_id
_entity_poly.type
_entity_poly.pdbx_seq_one_letter_code
_entity_poly.pdbx_strand_id
1 'polypeptide(L)'
;MKMKQDVYLGMRQGDLVGKPYAKYWKPEMGSLQPQVQDAVLHGKYASELGIELEQADELLKPGYLPLESGITKLASGKYLIACLTQMPKLTGEMFEWWMGWHYMEAQRYKLWHPQAHLDNGTSEMQGDNPELSNREKYQTTHYVHEYMGDSATKIAITFSPASEYFRSVDNPYSDEVTALVCGRISIRRPALTIGHVIHQIRQVDDGAEMRSRFWMGRPKFSAYSNKDLRNRIVSSRLISDAAMPTNFARNLLVHCGMEMNHLSGFLPDLFADYNPDQ
;
A
#
# COMPACT_ATOMS: atom_id res chain seq x y z
N MET A 1 11.29 -11.32 -30.02
CA MET A 1 11.96 -10.34 -29.12
C MET A 1 10.86 -9.43 -28.58
N LYS A 2 10.35 -9.65 -27.35
CA LYS A 2 9.32 -8.74 -26.79
C LYS A 2 9.96 -7.36 -26.67
N MET A 3 9.42 -6.36 -27.35
CA MET A 3 9.86 -4.98 -27.18
C MET A 3 9.82 -4.66 -25.69
N LYS A 4 10.92 -4.13 -25.15
CA LYS A 4 10.94 -3.61 -23.78
C LYS A 4 9.82 -2.57 -23.71
N GLN A 5 8.80 -2.85 -22.92
CA GLN A 5 7.73 -1.89 -22.65
C GLN A 5 8.40 -0.66 -22.05
N ASP A 6 8.29 0.46 -22.75
CA ASP A 6 8.90 1.70 -22.32
C ASP A 6 8.15 2.18 -21.08
N VAL A 7 8.84 2.35 -19.96
CA VAL A 7 8.24 2.73 -18.68
C VAL A 7 8.40 4.22 -18.47
N TYR A 8 7.31 4.93 -18.23
CA TYR A 8 7.28 6.40 -18.15
C TYR A 8 6.25 6.88 -17.13
N LEU A 9 6.51 8.07 -16.60
CA LEU A 9 5.60 8.79 -15.70
C LEU A 9 4.46 9.45 -16.48
N GLY A 10 3.29 9.52 -15.85
CA GLY A 10 2.10 10.12 -16.47
C GLY A 10 1.55 9.31 -17.63
N MET A 11 0.76 9.97 -18.47
CA MET A 11 0.13 9.40 -19.67
C MET A 11 0.74 10.02 -20.93
N ARG A 12 0.92 9.21 -21.98
CA ARG A 12 1.29 9.65 -23.33
C ARG A 12 0.05 9.86 -24.18
N GLN A 13 0.22 10.58 -25.29
CA GLN A 13 -0.82 10.69 -26.31
C GLN A 13 -1.23 9.29 -26.80
N GLY A 14 -2.52 8.98 -26.73
CA GLY A 14 -3.07 7.68 -27.12
C GLY A 14 -3.37 6.73 -25.96
N ASP A 15 -2.71 6.87 -24.80
CA ASP A 15 -2.84 5.92 -23.68
C ASP A 15 -4.27 5.73 -23.17
N LEU A 16 -5.06 6.80 -23.23
CA LEU A 16 -6.43 6.85 -22.72
C LEU A 16 -7.49 6.80 -23.82
N VAL A 17 -7.09 6.69 -25.09
CA VAL A 17 -8.05 6.67 -26.21
C VAL A 17 -8.90 5.41 -26.12
N GLY A 18 -10.23 5.58 -26.06
CA GLY A 18 -11.20 4.48 -25.96
C GLY A 18 -11.24 3.80 -24.60
N LYS A 19 -10.50 4.30 -23.58
CA LYS A 19 -10.53 3.73 -22.23
C LYS A 19 -11.71 4.30 -21.45
N PRO A 20 -12.63 3.48 -20.90
CA PRO A 20 -13.80 3.98 -20.16
C PRO A 20 -13.41 4.75 -18.89
N TYR A 21 -12.29 4.39 -18.26
CA TYR A 21 -11.75 5.09 -17.09
C TYR A 21 -10.96 6.38 -17.43
N ALA A 22 -10.87 6.78 -18.71
CA ALA A 22 -10.08 7.95 -19.12
C ALA A 22 -10.49 9.23 -18.38
N LYS A 23 -11.78 9.41 -18.09
CA LYS A 23 -12.33 10.57 -17.36
C LYS A 23 -11.82 10.69 -15.91
N TYR A 24 -11.25 9.62 -15.35
CA TYR A 24 -10.70 9.60 -13.99
C TYR A 24 -9.21 9.97 -13.95
N TRP A 25 -8.55 10.16 -15.09
CA TRP A 25 -7.19 10.67 -15.10
C TRP A 25 -7.15 12.13 -14.65
N LYS A 26 -6.62 12.36 -13.44
CA LYS A 26 -6.48 13.68 -12.82
C LYS A 26 -5.02 13.91 -12.41
N PRO A 27 -4.14 14.45 -13.28
CA PRO A 27 -2.71 14.57 -13.00
C PRO A 27 -2.39 15.54 -11.85
N GLU A 28 -3.30 16.47 -11.58
CA GLU A 28 -3.25 17.37 -10.44
C GLU A 28 -3.86 16.67 -9.21
N MET A 29 -3.01 16.33 -8.25
CA MET A 29 -3.43 15.70 -7.00
C MET A 29 -3.77 16.79 -5.97
N GLY A 30 -4.77 16.52 -5.13
CA GLY A 30 -5.09 17.39 -4.00
C GLY A 30 -3.98 17.44 -2.96
N SER A 31 -4.09 18.36 -2.00
CA SER A 31 -3.19 18.40 -0.86
C SER A 31 -3.33 17.14 0.02
N LEU A 32 -2.29 16.84 0.80
CA LEU A 32 -2.38 15.86 1.88
C LEU A 32 -3.52 16.23 2.85
N GLN A 33 -4.20 15.25 3.44
CA GLN A 33 -5.16 15.54 4.50
C GLN A 33 -4.45 16.14 5.75
N PRO A 34 -5.11 17.02 6.53
CA PRO A 34 -4.46 17.77 7.61
C PRO A 34 -3.64 16.91 8.59
N GLN A 35 -4.19 15.79 9.04
CA GLN A 35 -3.51 14.88 9.96
C GLN A 35 -2.21 14.28 9.39
N VAL A 36 -2.12 14.14 8.07
CA VAL A 36 -0.89 13.66 7.40
C VAL A 36 0.09 14.81 7.19
N GLN A 37 -0.39 16.02 6.88
CA GLN A 37 0.46 17.22 6.85
C GLN A 37 1.13 17.47 8.20
N ASP A 38 0.34 17.43 9.27
CA ASP A 38 0.82 17.61 10.65
C ASP A 38 1.85 16.54 11.02
N ALA A 39 1.59 15.27 10.68
CA ALA A 39 2.52 14.18 10.88
C ALA A 39 3.86 14.38 10.15
N VAL A 40 3.83 14.90 8.91
CA VAL A 40 5.04 15.19 8.13
C VAL A 40 5.83 16.37 8.72
N LEU A 41 5.14 17.41 9.20
CA LEU A 41 5.75 18.59 9.82
C LEU A 41 6.32 18.29 11.21
N HIS A 42 5.62 17.47 12.00
CA HIS A 42 6.05 17.04 13.32
C HIS A 42 7.32 16.19 13.27
N GLY A 43 7.45 15.32 12.27
CA GLY A 43 8.57 14.38 12.16
C GLY A 43 8.37 13.12 13.00
N LYS A 44 9.46 12.58 13.58
CA LYS A 44 9.40 11.28 14.28
C LYS A 44 8.81 11.43 15.68
N TYR A 45 7.85 10.57 15.99
CA TYR A 45 7.22 10.41 17.30
C TYR A 45 8.06 9.48 18.20
N ALA A 46 7.77 9.52 19.51
CA ALA A 46 8.36 8.61 20.49
C ALA A 46 8.06 7.14 20.16
N SER A 47 8.96 6.23 20.54
CA SER A 47 8.84 4.79 20.21
C SER A 47 7.64 4.11 20.85
N GLU A 48 7.25 4.58 22.04
CA GLU A 48 6.22 4.06 22.91
C GLU A 48 4.80 4.29 22.36
N LEU A 49 4.66 5.17 21.37
CA LEU A 49 3.39 5.41 20.69
C LEU A 49 3.14 4.41 19.54
N GLY A 50 4.16 3.65 19.15
CA GLY A 50 4.05 2.65 18.09
C GLY A 50 3.76 1.25 18.61
N ILE A 51 3.26 0.41 17.70
CA ILE A 51 3.06 -1.02 17.92
C ILE A 51 3.97 -1.84 17.01
N GLU A 52 4.46 -2.99 17.48
CA GLU A 52 5.15 -3.97 16.64
C GLU A 52 4.15 -4.72 15.75
N LEU A 53 4.65 -5.35 14.68
CA LEU A 53 3.81 -6.12 13.74
C LEU A 53 3.10 -7.28 14.46
N GLU A 54 3.78 -7.88 15.43
CA GLU A 54 3.26 -8.96 16.27
C GLU A 54 2.07 -8.50 17.14
N GLN A 55 1.83 -7.20 17.23
CA GLN A 55 0.70 -6.57 17.93
C GLN A 55 -0.34 -6.02 16.93
N ALA A 56 -0.36 -6.49 15.68
CA ALA A 56 -1.30 -6.00 14.66
C ALA A 56 -2.78 -6.11 15.08
N ASP A 57 -3.11 -7.10 15.91
CA ASP A 57 -4.44 -7.29 16.51
C ASP A 57 -4.94 -6.06 17.31
N GLU A 58 -4.06 -5.18 17.78
CA GLU A 58 -4.43 -3.90 18.39
C GLU A 58 -5.23 -3.00 17.43
N LEU A 59 -5.08 -3.16 16.10
CA LEU A 59 -5.86 -2.42 15.11
C LEU A 59 -7.34 -2.84 15.10
N LEU A 60 -7.69 -4.02 15.63
CA LEU A 60 -9.07 -4.51 15.68
C LEU A 60 -9.85 -3.95 16.88
N LYS A 61 -9.17 -3.31 17.84
CA LYS A 61 -9.82 -2.72 19.00
C LYS A 61 -10.62 -1.47 18.59
N PRO A 62 -11.76 -1.19 19.27
CA PRO A 62 -12.52 0.03 19.05
C PRO A 62 -11.67 1.30 19.25
N GLY A 63 -12.02 2.36 18.54
CA GLY A 63 -11.36 3.66 18.66
C GLY A 63 -10.02 3.74 17.91
N TYR A 64 -9.08 4.52 18.42
CA TYR A 64 -7.84 4.84 17.74
C TYR A 64 -6.63 4.47 18.61
N LEU A 65 -5.55 4.06 17.97
CA LEU A 65 -4.26 3.88 18.61
C LEU A 65 -3.60 5.25 18.85
N PRO A 66 -2.62 5.35 19.75
CA PRO A 66 -1.92 6.62 20.02
C PRO A 66 -1.28 7.27 18.78
N LEU A 67 -0.93 6.47 17.77
CA LEU A 67 -0.32 6.93 16.51
C LEU A 67 -1.12 6.44 15.29
N GLU A 68 -2.05 7.26 14.82
CA GLU A 68 -2.82 6.99 13.59
C GLU A 68 -2.19 7.60 12.32
N SER A 69 -1.49 8.73 12.47
CA SER A 69 -0.70 9.36 11.41
C SER A 69 0.66 9.81 11.96
N GLY A 70 1.75 9.29 11.40
CA GLY A 70 3.10 9.63 11.85
C GLY A 70 4.12 8.52 11.65
N ILE A 71 5.35 8.81 12.04
CA ILE A 71 6.48 7.91 11.91
C ILE A 71 7.11 7.73 13.28
N THR A 72 7.41 6.50 13.66
CA THR A 72 8.23 6.22 14.83
C THR A 72 9.24 5.13 14.55
N LYS A 73 10.33 5.11 15.31
CA LYS A 73 11.31 4.01 15.28
C LYS A 73 11.06 3.13 16.49
N LEU A 74 10.62 1.90 16.24
CA LEU A 74 10.26 0.95 17.28
C LEU A 74 11.50 0.40 18.00
N ALA A 75 11.28 -0.22 19.16
CA ALA A 75 12.33 -0.86 19.94
C ALA A 75 13.05 -1.98 19.17
N SER A 76 12.35 -2.69 18.26
CA SER A 76 12.97 -3.65 17.34
C SER A 76 13.93 -3.03 16.32
N GLY A 77 13.94 -1.70 16.19
CA GLY A 77 14.71 -0.95 15.21
C GLY A 77 14.02 -0.77 13.86
N LYS A 78 12.82 -1.34 13.66
CA LYS A 78 11.96 -1.06 12.50
C LYS A 78 11.39 0.36 12.60
N TYR A 79 11.09 0.96 11.46
CA TYR A 79 10.19 2.10 11.39
C TYR A 79 8.76 1.61 11.31
N LEU A 80 7.89 2.18 12.14
CA LEU A 80 6.46 2.16 11.94
C LEU A 80 6.06 3.46 11.24
N ILE A 81 5.37 3.34 10.12
CA ILE A 81 4.72 4.45 9.43
C ILE A 81 3.22 4.21 9.54
N ALA A 82 2.51 5.12 10.19
CA ALA A 82 1.07 5.13 10.30
C ALA A 82 0.50 6.25 9.40
N CYS A 83 -0.55 5.94 8.64
CA CYS A 83 -1.26 6.93 7.83
C CYS A 83 -2.75 6.67 7.94
N LEU A 84 -3.48 7.63 8.51
CA LEU A 84 -4.94 7.66 8.52
C LEU A 84 -5.44 8.51 7.36
N THR A 85 -6.26 7.92 6.49
CA THR A 85 -6.89 8.59 5.36
C THR A 85 -8.39 8.49 5.51
N GLN A 86 -9.08 9.62 5.58
CA GLN A 86 -10.55 9.67 5.52
C GLN A 86 -10.99 9.48 4.05
N MET A 87 -11.92 8.57 3.79
CA MET A 87 -12.35 8.18 2.46
C MET A 87 -13.88 8.25 2.34
N PRO A 88 -14.44 9.45 2.09
CA PRO A 88 -15.88 9.64 2.02
C PRO A 88 -16.53 8.76 0.95
N LYS A 89 -17.71 8.19 1.26
CA LYS A 89 -18.53 7.33 0.40
C LYS A 89 -17.86 6.02 -0.06
N LEU A 90 -16.65 5.74 0.40
CA LEU A 90 -15.93 4.52 0.06
C LEU A 90 -16.36 3.38 0.97
N THR A 91 -16.41 2.16 0.42
CA THR A 91 -16.60 0.94 1.20
C THR A 91 -15.41 0.00 1.06
N GLY A 92 -15.28 -0.97 1.98
CA GLY A 92 -14.30 -2.05 1.87
C GLY A 92 -14.43 -2.84 0.57
N GLU A 93 -15.65 -3.08 0.09
CA GLU A 93 -15.91 -3.75 -1.19
C GLU A 93 -15.31 -2.98 -2.37
N MET A 94 -15.53 -1.67 -2.43
CA MET A 94 -14.96 -0.81 -3.48
C MET A 94 -13.43 -0.87 -3.48
N PHE A 95 -12.82 -0.89 -2.29
CA PHE A 95 -11.38 -0.98 -2.15
C PHE A 95 -10.81 -2.34 -2.56
N GLU A 96 -11.46 -3.45 -2.20
CA GLU A 96 -11.03 -4.77 -2.63
C GLU A 96 -11.22 -4.97 -4.14
N TRP A 97 -12.30 -4.45 -4.71
CA TRP A 97 -12.48 -4.40 -6.17
C TRP A 97 -11.34 -3.64 -6.84
N TRP A 98 -10.99 -2.46 -6.32
CA TRP A 98 -9.88 -1.67 -6.81
C TRP A 98 -8.59 -2.48 -6.84
N MET A 99 -8.27 -3.17 -5.75
CA MET A 99 -7.09 -4.03 -5.63
C MET A 99 -7.08 -5.17 -6.66
N GLY A 100 -8.25 -5.74 -6.99
CA GLY A 100 -8.39 -6.74 -8.06
C GLY A 100 -8.31 -6.18 -9.49
N TRP A 101 -8.62 -4.89 -9.67
CA TRP A 101 -8.78 -4.26 -10.99
C TRP A 101 -7.56 -3.46 -11.47
N HIS A 102 -6.86 -2.77 -10.55
CA HIS A 102 -5.86 -1.76 -10.89
C HIS A 102 -4.56 -2.33 -11.49
N TYR A 103 -4.25 -3.59 -11.21
CA TYR A 103 -3.00 -4.21 -11.66
C TYR A 103 -3.07 -4.79 -13.06
N MET A 104 -4.26 -4.85 -13.64
CA MET A 104 -4.47 -5.44 -14.96
C MET A 104 -3.92 -4.58 -16.10
N GLU A 105 -3.62 -3.31 -15.85
CA GLU A 105 -3.07 -2.39 -16.84
C GLU A 105 -2.33 -1.22 -16.15
N ALA A 106 -1.13 -0.88 -16.63
CA ALA A 106 -0.30 0.17 -16.05
C ALA A 106 -1.02 1.53 -16.00
N GLN A 107 -1.85 1.85 -16.99
CA GLN A 107 -2.65 3.07 -17.03
C GLN A 107 -3.68 3.11 -15.89
N ARG A 108 -4.26 1.98 -15.50
CA ARG A 108 -5.15 1.90 -14.32
C ARG A 108 -4.38 2.21 -13.05
N TYR A 109 -3.17 1.66 -12.91
CA TYR A 109 -2.30 1.94 -11.77
C TYR A 109 -1.92 3.40 -11.63
N LYS A 110 -1.67 4.05 -12.77
CA LYS A 110 -1.33 5.48 -12.84
C LYS A 110 -2.45 6.38 -12.35
N LEU A 111 -3.73 5.98 -12.47
CA LEU A 111 -4.86 6.74 -11.90
C LEU A 111 -4.70 6.97 -10.39
N TRP A 112 -4.09 6.02 -9.69
CA TRP A 112 -3.93 6.06 -8.23
C TRP A 112 -2.95 7.13 -7.77
N HIS A 113 -1.79 7.20 -8.42
CA HIS A 113 -0.76 8.19 -8.13
C HIS A 113 -0.13 8.68 -9.44
N PRO A 114 -0.76 9.67 -10.11
CA PRO A 114 -0.32 10.21 -11.40
C PRO A 114 1.13 10.69 -11.45
N GLN A 115 1.66 11.08 -10.29
CA GLN A 115 3.00 11.65 -10.11
C GLN A 115 4.06 10.64 -9.64
N ALA A 116 3.71 9.37 -9.42
CA ALA A 116 4.68 8.37 -8.93
C ALA A 116 4.57 6.99 -9.58
N HIS A 117 3.38 6.52 -9.93
CA HIS A 117 3.18 5.17 -10.47
C HIS A 117 3.62 5.09 -11.94
N LEU A 118 4.41 4.07 -12.28
CA LEU A 118 4.93 3.90 -13.63
C LEU A 118 4.40 2.64 -14.31
N ASP A 119 4.45 1.52 -13.60
CA ASP A 119 4.09 0.20 -14.13
C ASP A 119 3.76 -0.76 -12.99
N ASN A 120 2.87 -1.71 -13.24
CA ASN A 120 2.56 -2.79 -12.31
C ASN A 120 2.12 -4.06 -13.05
N GLY A 121 1.95 -5.14 -12.30
CA GLY A 121 1.39 -6.39 -12.80
C GLY A 121 1.79 -7.56 -11.90
N THR A 122 1.35 -8.75 -12.27
CA THR A 122 1.61 -10.00 -11.55
C THR A 122 2.21 -11.04 -12.50
N SER A 123 2.61 -12.21 -11.98
CA SER A 123 2.99 -13.34 -12.85
C SER A 123 1.81 -13.87 -13.66
N GLU A 124 0.62 -13.85 -13.06
CA GLU A 124 -0.64 -14.32 -13.65
C GLU A 124 -1.72 -13.26 -13.42
N MET A 125 -2.24 -12.72 -14.52
CA MET A 125 -3.19 -11.62 -14.53
C MET A 125 -4.61 -12.20 -14.43
N GLN A 126 -5.21 -12.14 -13.23
CA GLN A 126 -6.45 -12.84 -12.89
C GLN A 126 -7.61 -11.90 -12.52
N GLY A 127 -7.45 -10.59 -12.66
CA GLY A 127 -8.44 -9.58 -12.25
C GLY A 127 -9.79 -9.68 -12.97
N ASP A 128 -9.80 -10.23 -14.19
CA ASP A 128 -11.01 -10.42 -15.00
C ASP A 128 -11.66 -11.80 -14.79
N ASN A 129 -11.13 -12.65 -13.89
CA ASN A 129 -11.68 -13.98 -13.62
C ASN A 129 -13.00 -13.86 -12.81
N PRO A 130 -14.16 -14.26 -13.37
CA PRO A 130 -15.45 -14.16 -12.67
C PRO A 130 -15.63 -15.19 -11.55
N GLU A 131 -14.84 -16.26 -11.54
CA GLU A 131 -14.92 -17.33 -10.53
C GLU A 131 -14.18 -16.97 -9.22
N LEU A 132 -13.43 -15.86 -9.22
CA LEU A 132 -12.66 -15.40 -8.07
C LEU A 132 -13.35 -14.21 -7.40
N SER A 133 -13.39 -14.22 -6.07
CA SER A 133 -13.70 -13.04 -5.28
C SER A 133 -12.66 -11.93 -5.52
N ASN A 134 -13.02 -10.68 -5.21
CA ASN A 134 -12.09 -9.55 -5.29
C ASN A 134 -10.80 -9.82 -4.49
N ARG A 135 -10.92 -10.43 -3.32
CA ARG A 135 -9.78 -10.85 -2.48
C ARG A 135 -8.85 -11.83 -3.19
N GLU A 136 -9.41 -12.90 -3.74
CA GLU A 136 -8.62 -13.92 -4.44
C GLU A 136 -7.89 -13.34 -5.66
N LYS A 137 -8.50 -12.36 -6.35
CA LYS A 137 -7.90 -11.72 -7.52
C LYS A 137 -6.59 -11.00 -7.22
N TYR A 138 -6.45 -10.35 -6.07
CA TYR A 138 -5.24 -9.58 -5.73
C TYR A 138 -4.29 -10.26 -4.73
N GLN A 139 -4.69 -11.38 -4.11
CA GLN A 139 -3.84 -12.15 -3.18
C GLN A 139 -2.74 -12.95 -3.91
N THR A 140 -1.85 -12.19 -4.56
CA THR A 140 -0.75 -12.63 -5.40
C THR A 140 0.46 -11.69 -5.18
N THR A 141 1.55 -11.89 -5.91
CA THR A 141 2.69 -10.96 -5.88
C THR A 141 2.58 -9.94 -6.99
N HIS A 142 2.35 -8.68 -6.61
CA HIS A 142 2.34 -7.53 -7.50
C HIS A 142 3.77 -6.99 -7.64
N TYR A 143 4.26 -6.89 -8.86
CA TYR A 143 5.54 -6.30 -9.23
C TYR A 143 5.31 -4.86 -9.68
N VAL A 144 5.63 -3.90 -8.83
CA VAL A 144 5.40 -2.48 -9.13
C VAL A 144 6.73 -1.76 -9.42
N HIS A 145 6.63 -0.72 -10.24
CA HIS A 145 7.70 0.22 -10.51
C HIS A 145 7.14 1.63 -10.30
N GLU A 146 7.69 2.32 -9.31
CA GLU A 146 7.14 3.59 -8.86
C GLU A 146 8.20 4.47 -8.21
N TYR A 147 7.94 5.77 -8.20
CA TYR A 147 8.74 6.72 -7.45
C TYR A 147 8.38 6.70 -5.96
N MET A 148 9.41 6.68 -5.13
CA MET A 148 9.28 6.89 -3.69
C MET A 148 10.17 8.07 -3.29
N GLY A 149 9.57 9.25 -3.22
CA GLY A 149 10.33 10.51 -3.29
C GLY A 149 10.85 10.71 -4.72
N ASP A 150 12.15 10.97 -4.87
CA ASP A 150 12.80 11.25 -6.16
C ASP A 150 13.33 10.00 -6.88
N SER A 151 13.19 8.83 -6.27
CA SER A 151 13.84 7.59 -6.72
C SER A 151 12.85 6.54 -7.20
N ALA A 152 12.94 6.17 -8.48
CA ALA A 152 12.15 5.09 -9.06
C ALA A 152 12.66 3.72 -8.58
N THR A 153 11.79 2.95 -7.94
CA THR A 153 12.13 1.69 -7.28
C THR A 153 11.26 0.56 -7.82
N LYS A 154 11.88 -0.61 -8.00
CA LYS A 154 11.20 -1.85 -8.39
C LYS A 154 11.00 -2.73 -7.17
N ILE A 155 9.78 -2.76 -6.66
CA ILE A 155 9.40 -3.57 -5.50
C ILE A 155 8.43 -4.68 -5.91
N ALA A 156 8.32 -5.68 -5.04
CA ALA A 156 7.33 -6.73 -5.09
C ALA A 156 6.53 -6.67 -3.79
N ILE A 157 5.21 -6.65 -3.91
CA ILE A 157 4.27 -6.71 -2.79
C ILE A 157 3.56 -8.05 -2.90
N THR A 158 3.81 -8.96 -1.97
CA THR A 158 3.08 -10.24 -1.88
C THR A 158 1.93 -10.05 -0.91
N PHE A 159 0.71 -10.04 -1.43
CA PHE A 159 -0.50 -9.95 -0.63
C PHE A 159 -0.89 -11.33 -0.08
N SER A 160 -1.35 -11.35 1.17
CA SER A 160 -1.67 -12.57 1.92
C SER A 160 -3.00 -12.39 2.67
N PRO A 161 -3.67 -13.49 3.05
CA PRO A 161 -4.84 -13.44 3.92
C PRO A 161 -4.56 -12.71 5.24
N ALA A 162 -5.57 -12.01 5.75
CA ALA A 162 -5.49 -11.30 7.02
C ALA A 162 -5.11 -12.20 8.21
N SER A 163 -5.50 -13.48 8.18
CA SER A 163 -5.16 -14.47 9.22
C SER A 163 -3.65 -14.74 9.38
N GLU A 164 -2.81 -14.36 8.41
CA GLU A 164 -1.35 -14.40 8.58
C GLU A 164 -0.82 -13.31 9.53
N TYR A 165 -1.57 -12.21 9.66
CA TYR A 165 -1.23 -10.98 10.37
C TYR A 165 -1.99 -10.83 11.69
N PHE A 166 -3.28 -11.17 11.68
CA PHE A 166 -4.18 -11.10 12.83
C PHE A 166 -4.38 -12.50 13.39
N ARG A 167 -3.69 -12.83 14.50
CA ARG A 167 -3.56 -14.21 14.99
C ARG A 167 -4.29 -14.46 16.31
N SER A 168 -4.71 -13.40 16.98
CA SER A 168 -5.45 -13.52 18.25
C SER A 168 -6.94 -13.79 18.07
N VAL A 169 -7.47 -13.71 16.85
CA VAL A 169 -8.88 -13.88 16.52
C VAL A 169 -9.06 -14.84 15.34
N ASP A 170 -10.17 -15.57 15.33
CA ASP A 170 -10.50 -16.48 14.22
C ASP A 170 -10.92 -15.71 12.96
N ASN A 171 -11.65 -14.59 13.14
CA ASN A 171 -12.11 -13.72 12.08
C ASN A 171 -11.80 -12.25 12.42
N PRO A 172 -10.89 -11.57 11.68
CA PRO A 172 -10.54 -10.18 11.93
C PRO A 172 -11.51 -9.17 11.28
N TYR A 173 -12.53 -9.64 10.55
CA TYR A 173 -13.55 -8.80 9.92
C TYR A 173 -14.76 -8.59 10.84
N SER A 174 -15.39 -7.43 10.72
CA SER A 174 -16.62 -7.05 11.43
C SER A 174 -17.49 -6.11 10.57
N ASP A 175 -18.64 -5.68 11.08
CA ASP A 175 -19.47 -4.66 10.42
C ASP A 175 -18.71 -3.34 10.21
N GLU A 176 -17.76 -3.04 11.11
CA GLU A 176 -16.87 -1.88 10.98
C GLU A 176 -15.65 -2.22 10.09
N VAL A 177 -14.94 -3.31 10.35
CA VAL A 177 -13.71 -3.68 9.61
C VAL A 177 -14.08 -4.55 8.41
N THR A 178 -14.33 -3.88 7.27
CA THR A 178 -14.92 -4.52 6.09
C THR A 178 -13.90 -4.99 5.04
N ALA A 179 -12.68 -4.44 5.06
CA ALA A 179 -11.58 -4.94 4.23
C ALA A 179 -10.22 -4.83 4.93
N LEU A 180 -9.35 -5.80 4.64
CA LEU A 180 -7.99 -5.90 5.17
C LEU A 180 -7.04 -6.31 4.04
N VAL A 181 -6.22 -5.37 3.58
CA VAL A 181 -5.21 -5.63 2.54
C VAL A 181 -3.85 -5.71 3.22
N CYS A 182 -3.35 -6.94 3.37
CA CYS A 182 -2.12 -7.24 4.09
C CYS A 182 -1.06 -7.75 3.13
N GLY A 183 0.18 -7.29 3.27
CA GLY A 183 1.23 -7.67 2.33
C GLY A 183 2.64 -7.53 2.85
N ARG A 184 3.54 -8.28 2.24
CA ARG A 184 5.00 -8.23 2.47
C ARG A 184 5.66 -7.48 1.33
N ILE A 185 6.48 -6.48 1.66
CA ILE A 185 7.17 -5.62 0.70
C ILE A 185 8.61 -6.09 0.53
N SER A 186 9.05 -6.26 -0.72
CA SER A 186 10.41 -6.70 -1.06
C SER A 186 11.03 -5.90 -2.20
N ILE A 187 12.33 -5.65 -2.16
CA ILE A 187 13.11 -5.23 -3.33
C ILE A 187 13.17 -6.40 -4.30
N ARG A 188 13.03 -6.15 -5.61
CA ARG A 188 12.97 -7.24 -6.61
C ARG A 188 14.33 -7.86 -6.93
N ARG A 189 15.41 -7.06 -6.92
CA ARG A 189 16.75 -7.52 -7.31
C ARG A 189 17.83 -6.88 -6.43
N PRO A 190 18.44 -7.64 -5.50
CA PRO A 190 18.06 -9.01 -5.09
C PRO A 190 16.69 -9.05 -4.41
N ALA A 191 16.06 -10.23 -4.38
CA ALA A 191 14.78 -10.46 -3.69
C ALA A 191 14.96 -10.38 -2.17
N LEU A 192 14.71 -9.20 -1.60
CA LEU A 192 14.91 -8.91 -0.18
C LEU A 192 13.65 -8.28 0.41
N THR A 193 13.08 -8.90 1.44
CA THR A 193 12.00 -8.31 2.21
C THR A 193 12.52 -7.15 3.03
N ILE A 194 11.84 -6.02 2.90
CA ILE A 194 12.17 -4.77 3.60
C ILE A 194 11.06 -4.33 4.54
N GLY A 195 9.88 -4.95 4.49
CA GLY A 195 8.82 -4.64 5.43
C GLY A 195 7.51 -5.34 5.16
N HIS A 196 6.49 -4.88 5.87
CA HIS A 196 5.10 -5.33 5.79
C HIS A 196 4.18 -4.12 5.75
N VAL A 197 3.02 -4.29 5.11
CA VAL A 197 1.94 -3.31 5.06
C VAL A 197 0.63 -3.96 5.50
N ILE A 198 -0.15 -3.20 6.26
CA ILE A 198 -1.57 -3.47 6.49
C ILE A 198 -2.33 -2.20 6.13
N HIS A 199 -3.33 -2.35 5.28
CA HIS A 199 -4.37 -1.36 5.04
C HIS A 199 -5.69 -1.91 5.61
N GLN A 200 -6.17 -1.29 6.68
CA GLN A 200 -7.46 -1.62 7.28
C GLN A 200 -8.49 -0.58 6.84
N ILE A 201 -9.59 -1.04 6.25
CA ILE A 201 -10.69 -0.18 5.81
C ILE A 201 -11.81 -0.36 6.83
N ARG A 202 -12.02 0.68 7.63
CA ARG A 202 -13.02 0.72 8.70
C ARG A 202 -14.17 1.64 8.30
N GLN A 203 -15.40 1.14 8.34
CA GLN A 203 -16.61 1.90 8.07
C GLN A 203 -16.85 2.94 9.15
N VAL A 204 -17.28 4.12 8.71
CA VAL A 204 -17.72 5.26 9.53
C VAL A 204 -18.96 5.86 8.87
N ASP A 205 -19.69 6.73 9.56
CA ASP A 205 -21.02 7.22 9.10
C ASP A 205 -21.04 7.73 7.65
N ASP A 206 -19.98 8.43 7.21
CA ASP A 206 -19.90 9.07 5.88
C ASP A 206 -19.06 8.29 4.85
N GLY A 207 -18.72 7.03 5.10
CA GLY A 207 -17.92 6.18 4.20
C GLY A 207 -16.96 5.29 4.96
N ALA A 208 -15.68 5.39 4.66
CA ALA A 208 -14.65 4.64 5.37
C ALA A 208 -13.49 5.53 5.77
N GLU A 209 -12.74 5.06 6.76
CA GLU A 209 -11.39 5.49 6.99
C GLU A 209 -10.43 4.33 6.73
N MET A 210 -9.29 4.67 6.14
CA MET A 210 -8.23 3.72 5.86
C MET A 210 -7.08 3.95 6.82
N ARG A 211 -6.85 2.96 7.69
CA ARG A 211 -5.77 2.92 8.67
C ARG A 211 -4.62 2.09 8.11
N SER A 212 -3.63 2.78 7.57
CA SER A 212 -2.43 2.15 7.00
C SER A 212 -1.33 2.04 8.04
N ARG A 213 -0.66 0.88 8.07
CA ARG A 213 0.54 0.64 8.87
C ARG A 213 1.61 -0.03 8.00
N PHE A 214 2.80 0.55 8.01
CA PHE A 214 3.98 -0.04 7.39
C PHE A 214 5.03 -0.30 8.45
N TRP A 215 5.51 -1.54 8.53
CA TRP A 215 6.64 -1.93 9.39
C TRP A 215 7.84 -2.17 8.51
N MET A 216 8.68 -1.13 8.38
CA MET A 216 9.83 -1.14 7.49
C MET A 216 11.11 -1.35 8.27
N GLY A 217 11.90 -2.34 7.88
CA GLY A 217 13.07 -2.77 8.62
C GLY A 217 14.24 -3.09 7.72
N ARG A 218 15.23 -3.75 8.33
CA ARG A 218 16.44 -4.15 7.63
C ARG A 218 16.11 -5.20 6.56
N PRO A 219 16.75 -5.15 5.38
CA PRO A 219 16.55 -6.15 4.34
C PRO A 219 16.83 -7.56 4.86
N LYS A 220 15.99 -8.52 4.48
CA LYS A 220 16.17 -9.94 4.79
C LYS A 220 15.76 -10.81 3.60
N PHE A 221 16.49 -11.89 3.37
CA PHE A 221 16.03 -12.97 2.52
C PHE A 221 14.91 -13.72 3.24
N SER A 222 13.72 -13.73 2.65
CA SER A 222 12.56 -14.42 3.24
C SER A 222 12.72 -15.93 3.29
N ALA A 223 13.56 -16.52 2.43
CA ALA A 223 13.82 -17.95 2.40
C ALA A 223 14.74 -18.45 3.53
N TYR A 224 15.33 -17.54 4.32
CA TYR A 224 16.32 -17.90 5.35
C TYR A 224 15.93 -17.33 6.72
N SER A 225 16.32 -18.03 7.79
CA SER A 225 16.10 -17.54 9.16
C SER A 225 16.95 -16.32 9.49
N ASN A 226 16.58 -15.55 10.51
CA ASN A 226 17.38 -14.40 10.97
C ASN A 226 18.77 -14.78 11.51
N LYS A 227 18.97 -16.04 11.90
CA LYS A 227 20.25 -16.57 12.38
C LYS A 227 21.21 -16.94 11.25
N ASP A 228 20.71 -17.00 10.01
CA ASP A 228 21.51 -17.31 8.83
C ASP A 228 22.54 -16.21 8.56
N LEU A 229 23.78 -16.61 8.26
CA LEU A 229 24.88 -15.68 8.01
C LEU A 229 24.57 -14.72 6.85
N ARG A 230 23.83 -15.17 5.83
CA ARG A 230 23.40 -14.34 4.69
C ARG A 230 22.49 -13.20 5.15
N ASN A 231 21.55 -13.50 6.04
CA ASN A 231 20.67 -12.49 6.62
C ASN A 231 21.45 -11.56 7.57
N ARG A 232 22.44 -12.04 8.31
CA ARG A 232 23.34 -11.16 9.11
C ARG A 232 24.11 -10.18 8.24
N ILE A 233 24.59 -10.60 7.08
CA ILE A 233 25.30 -9.74 6.13
C ILE A 233 24.36 -8.71 5.53
N VAL A 234 23.23 -9.15 4.96
CA VAL A 234 22.30 -8.27 4.23
C VAL A 234 21.55 -7.28 5.16
N SER A 235 21.40 -7.64 6.43
CA SER A 235 20.87 -6.76 7.48
C SER A 235 21.95 -5.92 8.18
N SER A 236 23.18 -5.88 7.66
CA SER A 236 24.21 -4.98 8.17
C SER A 236 23.76 -3.52 8.05
N ARG A 237 24.29 -2.65 8.92
CA ARG A 237 23.90 -1.23 8.97
C ARG A 237 24.12 -0.54 7.63
N LEU A 238 25.26 -0.76 6.98
CA LEU A 238 25.59 -0.15 5.68
C LEU A 238 24.59 -0.54 4.59
N ILE A 239 24.26 -1.83 4.46
CA ILE A 239 23.29 -2.30 3.44
C ILE A 239 21.87 -1.81 3.79
N SER A 240 21.52 -1.81 5.07
CA SER A 240 20.22 -1.31 5.53
C SER A 240 20.05 0.17 5.25
N ASP A 241 21.07 1.00 5.53
CA ASP A 241 21.05 2.45 5.29
C ASP A 241 20.95 2.75 3.78
N ALA A 242 21.59 1.93 2.93
CA ALA A 242 21.47 2.05 1.47
C ALA A 242 20.09 1.63 0.94
N ALA A 243 19.49 0.58 1.51
CA ALA A 243 18.16 0.10 1.10
C ALA A 243 17.01 0.98 1.63
N MET A 244 17.24 1.66 2.75
CA MET A 244 16.27 2.49 3.47
C MET A 244 16.91 3.84 3.79
N PRO A 245 17.05 4.73 2.79
CA PRO A 245 17.68 6.03 2.99
C PRO A 245 16.98 6.85 4.08
N THR A 246 17.68 7.84 4.64
CA THR A 246 17.25 8.61 5.83
C THR A 246 15.82 9.13 5.77
N ASN A 247 15.34 9.50 4.58
CA ASN A 247 14.00 10.05 4.34
C ASN A 247 12.97 9.02 3.89
N PHE A 248 13.32 7.74 3.75
CA PHE A 248 12.44 6.70 3.23
C PHE A 248 11.09 6.67 3.95
N ALA A 249 11.09 6.63 5.29
CA ALA A 249 9.85 6.56 6.06
C ALA A 249 8.97 7.81 5.86
N ARG A 250 9.59 8.98 5.69
CA ARG A 250 8.89 10.23 5.38
C ARG A 250 8.32 10.20 3.96
N ASN A 251 9.10 9.75 2.99
CA ASN A 251 8.65 9.62 1.61
C ASN A 251 7.49 8.62 1.50
N LEU A 252 7.53 7.52 2.24
CA LEU A 252 6.45 6.53 2.27
C LEU A 252 5.17 7.09 2.92
N LEU A 253 5.28 7.86 4.00
CA LEU A 253 4.12 8.55 4.60
C LEU A 253 3.48 9.52 3.61
N VAL A 254 4.29 10.34 2.93
CA VAL A 254 3.80 11.29 1.91
C VAL A 254 3.17 10.55 0.75
N HIS A 255 3.82 9.51 0.23
CA HIS A 255 3.33 8.70 -0.88
C HIS A 255 1.97 8.08 -0.56
N CYS A 256 1.86 7.39 0.59
CA CYS A 256 0.60 6.78 1.04
C CYS A 256 -0.50 7.84 1.26
N GLY A 257 -0.17 8.97 1.89
CA GLY A 257 -1.11 10.06 2.09
C GLY A 257 -1.62 10.67 0.79
N MET A 258 -0.76 10.81 -0.22
CA MET A 258 -1.13 11.35 -1.53
C MET A 258 -2.00 10.37 -2.32
N GLU A 259 -1.54 9.12 -2.48
CA GLU A 259 -2.23 8.14 -3.31
C GLU A 259 -3.60 7.77 -2.75
N MET A 260 -3.72 7.59 -1.44
CA MET A 260 -4.98 7.15 -0.83
C MET A 260 -6.01 8.28 -0.82
N ASN A 261 -5.58 9.51 -0.56
CA ASN A 261 -6.45 10.69 -0.66
C ASN A 261 -6.88 10.96 -2.11
N HIS A 262 -6.00 10.70 -3.08
CA HIS A 262 -6.35 10.84 -4.49
C HIS A 262 -7.36 9.78 -4.92
N LEU A 263 -7.12 8.52 -4.54
CA LEU A 263 -8.03 7.40 -4.81
C LEU A 263 -9.41 7.62 -4.21
N SER A 264 -9.51 8.11 -2.97
CA SER A 264 -10.80 8.41 -2.34
C SER A 264 -11.62 9.45 -3.11
N GLY A 265 -10.97 10.31 -3.90
CA GLY A 265 -11.63 11.34 -4.69
C GLY A 265 -12.28 10.86 -6.00
N PHE A 266 -12.13 9.59 -6.37
CA PHE A 266 -12.76 9.04 -7.57
C PHE A 266 -13.20 7.58 -7.49
N LEU A 267 -12.71 6.79 -6.52
CA LEU A 267 -12.98 5.36 -6.49
C LEU A 267 -14.48 5.01 -6.43
N PRO A 268 -15.34 5.69 -5.64
CA PRO A 268 -16.77 5.38 -5.62
C PRO A 268 -17.44 5.52 -7.00
N ASP A 269 -17.14 6.62 -7.72
CA ASP A 269 -17.71 6.86 -9.05
C ASP A 269 -17.16 5.87 -10.08
N LEU A 270 -15.85 5.58 -10.02
CA LEU A 270 -15.22 4.59 -10.89
C LEU A 270 -15.81 3.20 -10.66
N PHE A 271 -16.04 2.81 -9.39
CA PHE A 271 -16.66 1.55 -9.05
C PHE A 271 -18.09 1.47 -9.60
N ALA A 272 -18.90 2.52 -9.45
CA ALA A 272 -20.26 2.58 -9.97
C ALA A 272 -20.34 2.46 -11.50
N ASP A 273 -19.42 3.10 -12.24
CA ASP A 273 -19.36 2.95 -13.71
C ASP A 273 -19.13 1.50 -14.17
N TYR A 274 -18.41 0.72 -13.37
CA TYR A 274 -18.08 -0.68 -13.65
C TYR A 274 -19.09 -1.67 -13.06
N ASN A 275 -19.96 -1.21 -12.17
CA ASN A 275 -21.00 -2.00 -11.50
C ASN A 275 -22.34 -1.23 -11.53
N PRO A 276 -22.89 -0.91 -12.72
CA PRO A 276 -24.06 -0.04 -12.86
C PRO A 276 -25.36 -0.63 -12.31
N ASP A 277 -25.38 -1.94 -12.04
CA ASP A 277 -26.54 -2.68 -11.56
C ASP A 277 -26.51 -2.93 -10.03
N GLN A 278 -25.51 -2.38 -9.32
CA GLN A 278 -25.44 -2.34 -7.85
C GLN A 278 -25.91 -0.99 -7.32
#